data_AF-A0AAQ4QPV6-F1
#
_entry.id   AF-A0AAQ4QPV6-F1
#
_cell.length_a   1.000
_cell.length_b   1.000
_cell.length_c   1.000
_cell.angle_alpha   90.00
_cell.angle_beta   90.00
_cell.angle_gamma   90.00
#
_symmetry.space_group_name_H-M   'P 1'
#
loop_
_entity.id
_entity.type
_entity.pdbx_description
1 polymer ?
#
loop_
_entity_poly.entity_id
_entity_poly.type
_entity_poly.pdbx_seq_one_letter_code
_entity_poly.pdbx_strand_id
1 'polypeptide(L)'
;MPLAKDLLHPSLEDEKRTHKKKRLVQSPNSYFMDVKCPGCYKITTVFSHAQTVVLCVGCSTVLCQPTGGKARLTEGNLQYTENMITFKVKVCLYLLNS
;
A
#
# COMPACT_ATOMS: atom_id res chain seq x y z
N MET A 1 -0.85 20.01 33.13
CA MET A 1 -1.78 20.51 32.09
C MET A 1 -1.07 20.33 30.76
N PRO A 2 -1.56 19.47 29.84
CA PRO A 2 -0.87 19.29 28.57
C PRO A 2 -0.90 20.63 27.83
N LEU A 3 0.26 21.00 27.30
CA LEU A 3 0.44 22.15 26.42
C LEU A 3 -0.60 22.06 25.29
N ALA A 4 -1.20 23.18 24.89
CA ALA A 4 -2.26 23.22 23.88
C ALA A 4 -1.82 22.45 22.63
N LYS A 5 -2.64 21.46 22.21
CA LYS A 5 -2.35 20.61 21.04
C LYS A 5 -2.81 21.36 19.79
N ASP A 6 -1.90 21.60 18.84
CA ASP A 6 -2.26 22.15 17.54
C ASP A 6 -3.08 21.11 16.76
N LEU A 7 -4.35 21.43 16.50
CA LEU A 7 -5.30 20.57 15.81
C LEU A 7 -5.24 20.73 14.28
N LEU A 8 -4.73 21.87 13.80
CA LEU A 8 -4.69 22.19 12.37
C LEU A 8 -3.41 21.65 11.71
N HIS A 9 -2.32 21.57 12.46
CA HIS A 9 -1.03 21.09 11.96
C HIS A 9 -0.44 19.99 12.88
N PRO A 10 -1.08 18.80 12.91
CA PRO A 10 -0.56 17.68 13.68
C PRO A 10 0.80 17.22 13.14
N SER A 11 1.66 16.69 14.02
CA SER A 11 2.92 16.09 13.60
C SER A 11 2.69 14.81 12.78
N LEU A 12 3.65 14.46 11.90
CA LEU A 12 3.58 13.22 11.11
C LEU A 12 3.51 11.96 11.98
N GLU A 13 4.09 12.01 13.17
CA GLU A 13 4.08 10.90 14.13
C GLU A 13 2.69 10.72 14.74
N ASP A 14 2.03 11.83 15.10
CA ASP A 14 0.67 11.83 15.62
C ASP A 14 -0.32 11.32 14.56
N GLU A 15 -0.22 11.78 13.32
CA GLU A 15 -1.09 11.31 12.23
C GLU A 15 -0.94 9.80 11.96
N LYS A 16 0.28 9.26 12.03
CA LYS A 16 0.54 7.82 11.82
C LYS A 16 -0.07 6.96 12.93
N ARG A 17 -0.06 7.44 14.18
CA ARG A 17 -0.66 6.75 15.34
C ARG A 17 -2.18 6.76 15.29
N THR A 18 -2.79 7.79 14.71
CA THR A 18 -4.26 7.86 14.59
C THR A 18 -4.82 6.81 13.63
N HIS A 19 -6.01 6.31 13.95
CA HIS A 19 -6.75 5.41 13.06
C HIS A 19 -7.09 6.11 11.73
N LYS A 20 -7.05 5.37 10.62
CA LYS A 20 -7.23 5.88 9.25
C LYS A 20 -8.44 6.80 9.01
N LYS A 21 -9.56 6.59 9.75
CA LYS A 21 -10.78 7.42 9.68
C LYS A 21 -10.76 8.67 10.57
N LYS A 22 -9.84 8.73 11.54
CA LYS A 22 -9.72 9.79 12.57
C LYS A 22 -8.55 10.75 12.30
N ARG A 23 -7.86 10.59 11.16
CA ARG A 23 -6.87 11.55 10.68
C ARG A 23 -7.55 12.83 10.24
N LEU A 24 -6.80 13.94 10.21
CA LEU A 24 -7.28 15.23 9.69
C LEU A 24 -7.86 15.06 8.27
N VAL A 25 -7.13 14.34 7.42
CA VAL A 25 -7.61 13.87 6.12
C VAL A 25 -7.56 12.34 6.09
N GLN A 26 -8.69 11.72 5.76
CA GLN A 26 -8.79 10.27 5.70
C GLN A 26 -7.94 9.72 4.56
N SER A 27 -7.10 8.73 4.87
CA SER A 27 -6.25 8.05 3.90
C SER A 27 -6.15 6.56 4.22
N PRO A 28 -6.18 5.68 3.20
CA PRO A 28 -6.02 4.25 3.42
C PRO A 28 -4.60 3.91 3.88
N ASN A 29 -4.47 2.85 4.68
CA ASN A 29 -3.16 2.27 5.06
C ASN A 29 -2.70 1.17 4.08
N SER A 30 -3.53 0.82 3.10
CA SER A 30 -3.25 -0.18 2.08
C SER A 30 -2.48 0.43 0.91
N TYR A 31 -1.75 -0.43 0.19
CA TYR A 31 -0.86 -0.01 -0.88
C TYR A 31 -0.80 -1.09 -1.97
N PHE A 32 -0.39 -0.68 -3.16
CA PHE A 32 0.00 -1.60 -4.22
C PHE A 32 1.52 -1.78 -4.17
N MET A 33 2.00 -2.99 -4.42
CA MET A 33 3.41 -3.32 -4.47
C MET A 33 3.70 -4.17 -5.69
N ASP A 34 4.90 -4.03 -6.22
CA ASP A 34 5.37 -4.83 -7.34
C ASP A 34 6.12 -6.04 -6.83
N VAL A 35 5.58 -7.22 -7.15
CA VAL A 35 6.15 -8.51 -6.75
C VAL A 35 6.80 -9.14 -7.96
N LYS A 36 8.10 -9.38 -7.86
CA LYS A 36 8.84 -10.13 -8.88
C LYS A 36 8.89 -11.59 -8.51
N CYS A 37 8.41 -12.42 -9.43
CA CYS A 37 8.47 -13.86 -9.27
C CYS A 37 9.88 -14.40 -9.53
N PRO A 38 10.41 -15.32 -8.71
CA PRO A 38 11.74 -15.90 -8.89
C PRO A 38 11.86 -16.80 -10.14
N GLY A 39 10.75 -17.36 -10.64
CA GLY A 39 10.76 -18.25 -11.82
C GLY A 39 10.52 -17.52 -13.13
N CYS A 40 9.43 -16.75 -13.23
CA CYS A 40 9.02 -16.08 -14.47
C CYS A 40 9.75 -14.74 -14.71
N TYR A 41 10.46 -14.19 -13.71
CA TYR A 41 11.04 -12.82 -13.68
C TYR A 41 10.09 -11.66 -14.03
N LYS A 42 8.81 -11.97 -14.29
CA LYS A 42 7.75 -11.00 -14.53
C LYS A 42 7.37 -10.29 -13.23
N ILE A 43 7.06 -9.01 -13.38
CA ILE A 43 6.60 -8.15 -12.31
C ILE A 43 5.07 -8.16 -12.32
N THR A 44 4.47 -8.43 -11.18
CA THR A 44 3.01 -8.38 -11.00
C THR A 44 2.67 -7.38 -9.92
N THR A 45 1.77 -6.44 -10.21
CA THR A 45 1.24 -5.50 -9.22
C THR A 45 0.27 -6.22 -8.28
N VAL A 46 0.55 -6.25 -6.99
CA VAL A 46 -0.27 -6.94 -5.97
C VAL A 46 -0.76 -5.93 -4.93
N PHE A 47 -2.02 -6.09 -4.50
CA PHE A 47 -2.58 -5.28 -3.42
C PHE A 47 -2.14 -5.82 -2.06
N SER A 48 -1.76 -4.93 -1.12
CA SER A 48 -1.18 -5.33 0.16
C SER A 48 -2.13 -6.09 1.09
N HIS A 49 -3.44 -5.94 0.92
CA HIS A 49 -4.47 -6.68 1.65
C HIS A 49 -5.30 -7.53 0.68
N ALA A 50 -4.65 -8.18 -0.29
CA ALA A 50 -5.33 -9.05 -1.25
C ALA A 50 -6.14 -10.13 -0.52
N GLN A 51 -7.42 -10.25 -0.91
CA GLN A 51 -8.37 -11.18 -0.31
C GLN A 51 -8.43 -12.53 -1.04
N THR A 52 -7.90 -12.57 -2.26
CA THR A 52 -7.77 -13.77 -3.10
C THR A 52 -6.31 -14.18 -3.22
N VAL A 53 -6.08 -15.46 -3.54
CA VAL A 53 -4.75 -15.94 -3.91
C VAL A 53 -4.35 -15.30 -5.24
N VAL A 54 -3.16 -14.71 -5.30
CA VAL A 54 -2.63 -14.06 -6.52
C VAL A 54 -1.57 -14.95 -7.15
N LEU A 55 -1.69 -15.20 -8.46
CA LEU A 55 -0.83 -16.08 -9.25
C LEU A 55 0.03 -15.26 -10.24
N CYS A 56 1.27 -15.68 -10.53
CA CYS A 56 2.03 -15.12 -11.67
C CYS A 56 1.30 -15.48 -12.97
N VAL A 57 1.11 -14.49 -13.86
CA VAL A 57 0.50 -14.69 -15.20
C VAL A 57 1.33 -15.64 -16.08
N GLY A 58 2.64 -15.76 -15.84
CA GLY A 58 3.55 -16.59 -16.65
C GLY A 58 3.75 -18.01 -16.17
N CYS A 59 3.91 -18.24 -14.86
CA CYS A 59 4.27 -19.55 -14.31
C CYS A 59 3.21 -20.14 -13.35
N SER A 60 2.07 -19.47 -13.19
CA SER A 60 0.97 -19.89 -12.30
C SER A 60 1.39 -20.15 -10.85
N THR A 61 2.56 -19.69 -10.44
CA THR A 61 3.06 -19.81 -9.07
C THR A 61 2.32 -18.83 -8.17
N VAL A 62 2.00 -19.29 -6.95
CA VAL A 62 1.38 -18.47 -5.91
C VAL A 62 2.35 -17.39 -5.44
N LEU A 63 1.99 -16.12 -5.65
CA LEU A 63 2.77 -14.97 -5.21
C LEU A 63 2.43 -14.58 -3.78
N CYS A 64 1.14 -14.55 -3.44
CA CYS A 64 0.68 -14.27 -2.08
C CYS A 64 -0.56 -15.07 -1.69
N GLN A 65 -0.68 -15.35 -0.41
CA GLN A 65 -1.83 -15.95 0.24
C GLN A 65 -2.62 -14.88 1.01
N PRO A 66 -3.96 -14.87 0.92
CA PRO A 66 -4.78 -13.94 1.66
C PRO A 66 -4.72 -14.26 3.16
N THR A 67 -4.75 -13.21 3.98
CA THR A 67 -4.87 -13.30 5.44
C THR A 67 -5.93 -12.32 5.92
N GLY A 68 -6.25 -12.31 7.22
CA GLY A 68 -7.15 -11.29 7.80
C GLY A 68 -6.61 -9.85 7.75
N GLY A 69 -5.34 -9.66 7.37
CA GLY A 69 -4.69 -8.36 7.29
C GLY A 69 -3.86 -8.21 6.02
N LYS A 70 -2.56 -7.98 6.16
CA LYS A 70 -1.65 -7.92 5.01
C LYS A 70 -1.47 -9.32 4.42
N ALA A 71 -1.55 -9.42 3.10
CA ALA A 71 -1.34 -10.68 2.38
C ALA A 71 0.07 -11.22 2.67
N ARG A 72 0.17 -12.54 2.86
CA ARG A 72 1.43 -13.22 3.10
C ARG A 72 2.07 -13.57 1.77
N LEU A 73 3.28 -13.07 1.51
CA LEU A 73 4.01 -13.43 0.29
C LEU A 73 4.67 -14.80 0.42
N THR A 74 4.75 -15.52 -0.69
CA THR A 74 5.51 -16.77 -0.75
C THR A 74 7.01 -16.44 -0.63
N GLU A 75 7.74 -17.29 0.10
CA GLU A 75 9.18 -17.18 0.30
C GLU A 75 9.91 -17.15 -1.06
N GLY A 76 10.88 -16.23 -1.21
CA GLY A 76 11.65 -16.08 -2.45
C GLY A 76 11.12 -15.06 -3.47
N ASN A 77 10.01 -14.36 -3.20
CA ASN A 77 9.60 -13.23 -4.03
C ASN A 77 10.30 -11.93 -3.59
N LEU A 78 10.85 -11.19 -4.56
CA LEU A 78 11.41 -9.87 -4.33
C LEU A 78 10.29 -8.81 -4.37
N GLN A 79 10.18 -8.02 -3.30
CA GLN A 79 9.34 -6.82 -3.29
C GLN A 79 10.13 -5.65 -3.86
N TYR A 80 9.60 -5.04 -4.91
CA TYR A 80 10.02 -3.71 -5.34
C TYR A 80 9.02 -2.73 -4.75
N THR A 81 9.43 -2.03 -3.69
CA THR A 81 8.69 -0.88 -3.21
C THR A 81 9.11 0.32 -4.04
N GLU A 82 8.53 0.48 -5.24
CA GLU A 82 8.55 1.79 -5.85
C GLU A 82 7.76 2.72 -4.91
N ASN A 83 8.49 3.70 -4.35
CA ASN A 83 7.97 4.66 -3.39
C ASN A 83 6.65 5.25 -3.87
N MET A 84 5.63 5.14 -3.03
CA MET A 84 4.23 5.53 -3.25
C MET A 84 4.01 7.06 -3.37
N ILE A 85 4.79 7.78 -4.18
CA ILE A 85 4.55 9.20 -4.44
C ILE A 85 3.65 9.38 -5.67
N THR A 86 3.61 8.42 -6.59
CA THR A 86 2.90 8.59 -7.87
C THR A 86 1.38 8.48 -7.76
N PHE A 87 0.80 7.70 -6.85
CA PHE A 87 -0.68 7.56 -6.81
C PHE A 87 -1.40 8.69 -6.05
N LYS A 88 -0.79 9.27 -5.01
CA LYS A 88 -1.40 10.39 -4.27
C LYS A 88 -1.37 11.70 -5.07
N VAL A 89 -0.35 11.89 -5.91
CA VAL A 89 -0.25 13.05 -6.82
C VAL A 89 -1.06 12.82 -8.11
N LYS A 90 -1.13 11.60 -8.66
CA LYS A 90 -1.76 11.36 -9.97
C LYS A 90 -3.29 11.40 -9.95
N VAL A 91 -3.96 11.04 -8.85
CA VAL A 91 -5.41 11.33 -8.68
C VAL A 91 -5.67 12.84 -8.63
N CYS A 92 -4.80 13.60 -7.97
CA CYS A 92 -4.93 15.05 -7.88
C CYS A 92 -4.66 15.74 -9.24
N LEU A 93 -3.70 15.23 -10.03
CA LEU A 93 -3.39 15.76 -11.36
C LEU A 93 -4.43 15.39 -12.44
N TYR A 94 -5.04 14.20 -12.36
CA TYR A 94 -6.10 13.78 -13.28
C TYR A 94 -7.41 14.58 -13.08
N LEU A 95 -7.70 15.03 -11.86
CA LEU A 95 -8.87 15.87 -11.57
C LEU A 95 -8.66 17.37 -11.85
N LEU A 96 -7.43 17.81 -12.11
CA LEU A 96 -7.10 19.20 -12.46
C LEU A 96 -6.95 19.45 -13.98
N ASN A 97 -7.08 18.40 -14.81
CA ASN A 97 -7.02 18.48 -16.28
C ASN A 97 -8.33 17.97 -16.95
N SER A 98 -9.48 18.09 -16.28
CA SER A 98 -10.81 17.98 -16.90
C SER A 98 -11.67 19.18 -16.52
#